data_AF-A0A7S0UPA3-F1
#
_entry.id   AF-A0A7S0UPA3-F1
#
_cell.length_a   1.000
_cell.length_b   1.000
_cell.length_c   1.000
_cell.angle_alpha   90.00
_cell.angle_beta   90.00
_cell.angle_gamma   90.00
#
_symmetry.space_group_name_H-M   'P 1'
#
loop_
_entity.id
_entity.type
_entity.pdbx_description
1 polymer ?
#
loop_
_entity_poly.entity_id
_entity_poly.type
_entity_poly.pdbx_seq_one_letter_code
_entity_poly.pdbx_strand_id
1 'polypeptide(L)'
;LPSHQPPLSPPPSPPRRYRLRGTHALHVVSAPEPTDITYENLELGFLERLIRLLLSLAFGYGVLLLGFALISLAPAIRKGIWSVGTGSNPLATSSSNATTQCTSTCNYMDHGGNLYLSAMDRLEYKQCYSFPYILNDTTRLSCDGLQICFGCFCRAALSIGQYSESLYCSTFSWLIAVQAASQVLSVLAVVIVNFISRIVLGLFIERVECIALRTLTATRYCRMLFMSQFASTAISTIIANAYLPGVASAIHGHLGALDGVIFTGLFPDMTPNWYRDVARSIAFSLLLTTLLNHAFVLFYKVWHIRCRRRSYRCLTAFELRDQLRGHEFLLAPRIGQVLCYFFVCMLLSGPFPLALVIGALHFGSSYWVEKYELLRLCRRPLHYGRALPDYLASTLPFAALWHLVFSAWAFSLQKTALSAAATAPTQRFLRGFFRKFGSAWSNVLGFTADQAALRLMQKNSLHFLVGLAICLILIVLMYVGGWILSTVGFVRAFVDARKMAKRKAAAERRRLKVL
;
A
#
# COMPACT_ATOMS: atom_id res chain seq x y z
N LEU A 1 -21.51 22.06 2.78
CA LEU A 1 -22.43 21.59 1.72
C LEU A 1 -21.72 20.45 1.00
N PRO A 2 -21.99 19.18 1.32
CA PRO A 2 -21.26 18.07 0.72
C PRO A 2 -21.86 17.76 -0.65
N SER A 3 -21.04 17.79 -1.69
CA SER A 3 -21.42 17.55 -3.09
C SER A 3 -21.44 16.07 -3.48
N HIS A 4 -21.44 15.14 -2.51
CA HIS A 4 -21.86 13.77 -2.76
C HIS A 4 -23.37 13.66 -2.55
N GLN A 5 -24.14 14.16 -3.53
CA GLN A 5 -25.51 13.69 -3.70
C GLN A 5 -25.43 12.27 -4.31
N PRO A 6 -26.04 11.23 -3.69
CA PRO A 6 -26.40 10.02 -4.43
C PRO A 6 -27.31 10.43 -5.60
N PRO A 7 -27.48 9.61 -6.65
CA PRO A 7 -28.39 9.96 -7.74
C PRO A 7 -29.77 10.23 -7.13
N LEU A 8 -30.14 11.51 -7.04
CA LEU A 8 -31.49 11.88 -6.68
C LEU A 8 -32.38 11.18 -7.69
N SER A 9 -33.44 10.52 -7.20
CA SER A 9 -34.61 10.21 -8.01
C SER A 9 -34.88 11.42 -8.91
N PRO A 10 -34.97 11.22 -10.24
CA PRO A 10 -35.02 12.33 -11.18
C PRO A 10 -36.13 13.29 -10.74
N PRO A 11 -35.85 14.59 -10.57
CA PRO A 11 -36.88 15.55 -10.22
C PRO A 11 -38.03 15.43 -11.24
N PRO A 12 -39.29 15.64 -10.80
CA PRO A 12 -40.43 15.59 -11.72
C PRO A 12 -40.12 16.47 -12.93
N SER A 13 -40.24 15.87 -14.11
CA SER A 13 -39.73 16.45 -15.34
C SER A 13 -40.20 17.90 -15.47
N PRO A 14 -39.30 18.86 -15.76
CA PRO A 14 -39.69 20.25 -15.79
C PRO A 14 -40.79 20.48 -16.84
N PRO A 15 -41.75 21.41 -16.58
CA PRO A 15 -42.80 21.77 -17.53
C PRO A 15 -42.21 22.03 -18.93
N ARG A 16 -42.91 21.68 -20.01
CA ARG A 16 -42.42 21.77 -21.41
C ARG A 16 -41.72 23.10 -21.74
N ARG A 17 -42.16 24.22 -21.14
CA ARG A 17 -41.57 25.57 -21.30
C ARG A 17 -40.14 25.74 -20.77
N TYR A 18 -39.66 24.86 -19.90
CA TYR A 18 -38.30 24.87 -19.35
C TYR A 18 -37.42 23.75 -19.93
N ARG A 19 -37.88 23.10 -21.00
CA ARG A 19 -37.08 22.11 -21.75
C ARG A 19 -36.37 22.82 -22.89
N LEU A 20 -35.09 22.51 -23.09
CA LEU A 20 -34.35 23.02 -24.24
C LEU A 20 -35.06 22.51 -25.51
N ARG A 21 -35.51 23.44 -26.36
CA ARG A 21 -36.31 23.17 -27.57
C ARG A 21 -37.57 22.31 -27.31
N GLY A 22 -38.16 22.39 -26.12
CA GLY A 22 -39.38 21.63 -25.75
C GLY A 22 -39.19 20.12 -25.56
N THR A 23 -38.01 19.58 -25.86
CA THR A 23 -37.73 18.13 -25.93
C THR A 23 -36.82 17.67 -24.80
N HIS A 24 -35.78 18.43 -24.47
CA HIS A 24 -34.73 17.99 -23.55
C HIS A 24 -34.89 18.64 -22.17
N ALA A 25 -34.98 17.84 -21.11
CA ALA A 25 -35.00 18.35 -19.74
C ALA A 25 -33.65 18.98 -19.39
N LEU A 26 -33.65 20.26 -18.98
CA LEU A 26 -32.44 20.96 -18.55
C LEU A 26 -32.09 20.58 -17.11
N HIS A 27 -30.88 20.07 -16.92
CA HIS A 27 -30.30 19.87 -15.60
C HIS A 27 -29.39 21.06 -15.28
N VAL A 28 -29.88 21.98 -14.42
CA VAL A 28 -29.13 23.18 -14.04
C VAL A 28 -28.50 22.95 -12.68
N VAL A 29 -27.18 23.12 -12.60
CA VAL A 29 -26.40 23.07 -11.37
C VAL A 29 -25.79 24.45 -11.12
N SER A 30 -25.57 24.83 -9.86
CA SER A 30 -24.89 26.08 -9.55
C SER A 30 -23.51 26.09 -10.22
N ALA A 31 -23.22 27.16 -10.97
CA ALA A 31 -21.92 27.30 -11.60
C ALA A 31 -20.82 27.42 -10.54
N PRO A 32 -19.76 26.59 -10.59
CA PRO A 32 -18.57 26.79 -9.77
C PRO A 32 -17.77 28.00 -10.27
N GLU A 33 -16.71 28.37 -9.55
CA GLU A 33 -15.83 29.46 -9.98
C GLU A 33 -15.26 29.19 -11.39
N PRO A 34 -15.15 30.21 -12.26
CA PRO A 34 -14.68 30.03 -13.64
C PRO A 34 -13.31 29.36 -13.77
N THR A 35 -12.46 29.49 -12.75
CA THR A 35 -11.12 28.90 -12.66
C THR A 35 -11.12 27.41 -12.35
N ASP A 36 -12.23 26.88 -11.81
CA ASP A 36 -12.43 25.46 -11.49
C ASP A 36 -13.01 24.68 -12.68
N ILE A 37 -13.59 25.39 -13.66
CA ILE A 37 -14.20 24.77 -14.84
C ILE A 37 -13.14 24.51 -15.91
N THR A 38 -13.09 23.27 -16.39
CA THR A 38 -12.35 22.88 -17.59
C THR A 38 -13.30 22.88 -18.77
N TYR A 39 -13.38 24.02 -19.48
CA TYR A 39 -14.38 24.25 -20.52
C TYR A 39 -14.34 23.20 -21.65
N GLU A 40 -13.14 22.73 -22.01
CA GLU A 40 -12.93 21.69 -23.03
C GLU A 40 -13.70 20.39 -22.75
N ASN A 41 -13.98 20.10 -21.48
CA ASN A 41 -14.61 18.86 -21.05
C ASN A 41 -16.14 18.97 -20.86
N LEU A 42 -16.72 20.15 -21.06
CA LEU A 42 -18.16 20.38 -20.86
C LEU A 42 -19.01 19.69 -21.94
N GLU A 43 -18.45 19.49 -23.13
CA GLU A 43 -19.16 18.97 -24.31
C GLU A 43 -19.43 17.46 -24.25
N LEU A 44 -18.80 16.74 -23.33
CA LEU A 44 -18.88 15.29 -23.25
C LEU A 44 -20.24 14.80 -22.73
N GLY A 45 -20.84 13.83 -23.41
CA GLY A 45 -22.11 13.20 -23.05
C GLY A 45 -22.01 12.22 -21.86
N PHE A 46 -23.15 11.77 -21.32
CA PHE A 46 -23.18 10.86 -20.16
C PHE A 46 -22.54 9.49 -20.44
N LEU A 47 -22.91 8.86 -21.57
CA LEU A 47 -22.38 7.53 -21.94
C LEU A 47 -20.86 7.58 -22.13
N GLU A 48 -20.37 8.63 -22.76
CA GLU A 48 -18.94 8.85 -22.95
C GLU A 48 -18.19 9.00 -21.63
N ARG A 49 -18.75 9.77 -20.68
CA ARG A 49 -18.20 9.90 -19.32
C ARG A 49 -18.19 8.57 -18.58
N LEU A 50 -19.23 7.75 -18.74
CA LEU A 50 -19.30 6.42 -18.10
C LEU A 50 -18.23 5.48 -18.67
N ILE A 51 -18.06 5.43 -19.99
CA ILE A 51 -17.03 4.61 -20.64
C ILE A 51 -15.63 5.05 -20.18
N ARG A 52 -15.34 6.36 -20.17
CA ARG A 52 -14.06 6.91 -19.70
C ARG A 52 -13.80 6.58 -18.22
N LEU A 53 -14.83 6.61 -17.38
CA LEU A 53 -14.73 6.19 -15.97
C LEU A 53 -14.39 4.70 -15.83
N LEU A 54 -15.05 3.84 -16.59
CA LEU A 54 -14.78 2.40 -16.57
C LEU A 54 -13.36 2.10 -17.08
N LEU A 55 -12.91 2.78 -18.13
CA LEU A 55 -11.54 2.70 -18.62
C LEU A 55 -10.53 3.17 -17.57
N SER A 56 -10.81 4.27 -16.86
CA SER A 56 -9.98 4.76 -15.74
C SER A 56 -9.85 3.76 -14.61
N LEU A 57 -10.96 3.11 -14.24
CA LEU A 57 -10.96 2.06 -13.22
C LEU A 57 -10.19 0.83 -13.69
N ALA A 58 -10.47 0.33 -14.89
CA ALA A 58 -9.78 -0.83 -15.47
C ALA A 58 -8.26 -0.58 -15.56
N PHE A 59 -7.87 0.61 -15.99
CA PHE A 59 -6.47 1.02 -16.07
C PHE A 59 -5.81 1.11 -14.68
N GLY A 60 -6.48 1.70 -13.70
CA GLY A 60 -6.00 1.75 -12.33
C GLY A 60 -5.77 0.35 -11.74
N TYR A 61 -6.67 -0.60 -11.99
CA TYR A 61 -6.48 -1.99 -11.61
C TYR A 61 -5.33 -2.66 -12.38
N GLY A 62 -5.15 -2.34 -13.66
CA GLY A 62 -4.00 -2.81 -14.45
C GLY A 62 -2.65 -2.36 -13.88
N VAL A 63 -2.54 -1.08 -13.49
CA VAL A 63 -1.33 -0.55 -12.82
C VAL A 63 -1.06 -1.27 -11.50
N LEU A 64 -2.10 -1.56 -10.72
CA LEU A 64 -2.00 -2.32 -9.47
C LEU A 64 -1.50 -3.75 -9.69
N LEU A 65 -2.06 -4.45 -10.68
CA LEU A 65 -1.65 -5.82 -11.02
C LEU A 65 -0.20 -5.87 -11.51
N LEU A 66 0.19 -4.95 -12.38
CA LEU A 66 1.57 -4.84 -12.85
C LEU A 66 2.52 -4.52 -11.68
N GLY A 67 2.12 -3.61 -10.80
CA GLY A 67 2.87 -3.29 -9.59
C GLY A 67 3.05 -4.51 -8.68
N PHE A 68 2.00 -5.29 -8.48
CA PHE A 68 2.06 -6.52 -7.69
C PHE A 68 2.99 -7.58 -8.30
N ALA A 69 2.96 -7.76 -9.62
CA ALA A 69 3.86 -8.67 -10.32
C ALA A 69 5.33 -8.26 -10.15
N LEU A 70 5.65 -6.96 -10.31
CA LEU A 70 7.00 -6.44 -10.13
C LEU A 70 7.50 -6.60 -8.68
N ILE A 71 6.64 -6.36 -7.70
CA ILE A 71 6.97 -6.52 -6.27
C ILE A 71 7.20 -8.01 -5.92
N SER A 72 6.48 -8.92 -6.58
CA SER A 72 6.59 -10.37 -6.35
C SER A 72 7.89 -10.99 -6.87
N LEU A 73 8.63 -10.29 -7.74
CA LEU A 73 9.91 -10.75 -8.25
C LEU A 73 10.96 -10.97 -7.15
N ALA A 74 11.03 -10.07 -6.15
CA ALA A 74 12.02 -10.18 -5.08
C ALA A 74 11.79 -11.40 -4.16
N PRO A 75 10.56 -11.68 -3.68
CA PRO A 75 10.23 -12.96 -3.03
C PRO A 75 10.51 -14.19 -3.90
N ALA A 76 10.19 -14.16 -5.20
CA ALA A 76 10.44 -15.28 -6.11
C ALA A 76 11.93 -15.63 -6.21
N ILE A 77 12.79 -14.61 -6.36
CA ILE A 77 14.25 -14.77 -6.35
C ILE A 77 14.71 -15.40 -5.02
N ARG A 78 14.22 -14.90 -3.88
CA ARG A 78 14.57 -15.47 -2.56
C ARG A 78 14.13 -16.92 -2.40
N LYS A 79 12.96 -17.29 -2.89
CA LYS A 79 12.51 -18.69 -2.88
C LYS A 79 13.42 -19.58 -3.72
N GLY A 80 13.85 -19.11 -4.89
CA GLY A 80 14.86 -19.78 -5.70
C GLY A 80 16.14 -20.04 -4.91
N ILE A 81 16.68 -19.03 -4.23
CA ILE A 81 17.86 -19.15 -3.36
C ILE A 81 17.63 -20.16 -2.23
N TRP A 82 16.48 -20.08 -1.56
CA TRP A 82 16.14 -20.98 -0.46
C TRP A 82 16.06 -22.44 -0.94
N SER A 83 15.52 -22.69 -2.13
CA SER A 83 15.49 -24.03 -2.74
C SER A 83 16.89 -24.57 -3.08
N VAL A 84 17.83 -23.69 -3.46
CA VAL A 84 19.24 -24.05 -3.67
C VAL A 84 19.96 -24.33 -2.35
N GLY A 85 19.59 -23.61 -1.28
CA GLY A 85 20.19 -23.77 0.04
C GLY A 85 19.67 -24.95 0.85
N THR A 86 18.41 -25.34 0.62
CA THR A 86 17.77 -26.52 1.24
C THR A 86 17.83 -27.76 0.33
N GLY A 87 18.31 -27.61 -0.91
CA GLY A 87 18.42 -28.68 -1.91
C GLY A 87 17.11 -29.07 -2.61
N SER A 88 16.00 -28.37 -2.37
CA SER A 88 14.67 -28.71 -2.89
C SER A 88 14.38 -28.11 -4.28
N ASN A 89 15.32 -28.16 -5.23
CA ASN A 89 15.12 -27.58 -6.56
C ASN A 89 14.41 -28.59 -7.49
N PRO A 90 13.19 -28.31 -8.01
CA PRO A 90 12.50 -29.22 -8.93
C PRO A 90 13.12 -29.24 -10.35
N LEU A 91 14.02 -28.30 -10.66
CA LEU A 91 14.64 -28.15 -11.98
C LEU A 91 16.15 -28.46 -12.00
N ALA A 92 16.69 -29.02 -10.91
CA ALA A 92 18.05 -29.55 -10.89
C ALA A 92 18.04 -31.01 -11.38
N THR A 93 18.01 -31.20 -12.70
CA THR A 93 18.38 -32.46 -13.33
C THR A 93 19.88 -32.69 -13.15
N SER A 94 20.31 -33.06 -11.93
CA SER A 94 21.61 -33.71 -11.59
C SER A 94 22.04 -33.60 -10.11
N SER A 95 21.19 -33.21 -9.15
CA SER A 95 21.62 -33.18 -7.73
C SER A 95 20.56 -33.56 -6.68
N SER A 96 19.71 -34.54 -6.99
CA SER A 96 18.80 -35.19 -6.03
C SER A 96 19.51 -35.86 -4.83
N ASN A 97 20.84 -35.93 -4.82
CA ASN A 97 21.61 -36.49 -3.72
C ASN A 97 22.01 -35.46 -2.65
N ALA A 98 22.05 -34.16 -2.97
CA ALA A 98 22.52 -33.13 -2.04
C ALA A 98 21.49 -32.80 -0.94
N THR A 99 20.20 -32.83 -1.27
CA THR A 99 19.06 -32.56 -0.38
C THR A 99 18.94 -33.60 0.73
N THR A 100 19.03 -34.86 0.34
CA THR A 100 18.96 -36.01 1.23
C THR A 100 20.22 -36.06 2.10
N GLN A 101 21.40 -35.79 1.53
CA GLN A 101 22.65 -35.75 2.29
C GLN A 101 22.69 -34.65 3.36
N CYS A 102 22.20 -33.43 3.09
CA CYS A 102 22.19 -32.37 4.10
C CYS A 102 21.31 -32.73 5.31
N THR A 103 20.14 -33.32 5.06
CA THR A 103 19.16 -33.62 6.12
C THR A 103 19.38 -34.96 6.81
N SER A 104 19.99 -35.94 6.12
CA SER A 104 20.28 -37.27 6.68
C SER A 104 21.58 -37.33 7.50
N THR A 105 22.52 -36.43 7.23
CA THR A 105 23.91 -36.57 7.71
C THR A 105 24.32 -35.49 8.72
N CYS A 106 23.57 -34.39 8.82
CA CYS A 106 23.98 -33.20 9.55
C CYS A 106 22.85 -32.67 10.42
N ASN A 107 23.09 -32.49 11.72
CA ASN A 107 22.13 -31.89 12.65
C ASN A 107 22.54 -30.45 12.98
N TYR A 108 22.09 -29.50 12.18
CA TYR A 108 22.42 -28.06 12.31
C TYR A 108 21.21 -27.20 12.71
N MET A 109 20.16 -27.84 13.22
CA MET A 109 18.96 -27.18 13.75
C MET A 109 18.80 -27.50 15.23
N ASP A 110 18.40 -26.50 16.02
CA ASP A 110 17.98 -26.73 17.40
C ASP A 110 16.60 -27.42 17.46
N HIS A 111 16.16 -27.82 18.66
CA HIS A 111 14.81 -28.39 18.88
C HIS A 111 13.67 -27.41 18.53
N GLY A 112 13.97 -26.13 18.34
CA GLY A 112 13.04 -25.09 17.89
C GLY A 112 13.06 -24.85 16.37
N GLY A 113 13.87 -25.59 15.60
CA GLY A 113 14.03 -25.42 14.16
C GLY A 113 14.87 -24.20 13.75
N ASN A 114 15.58 -23.56 14.68
CA ASN A 114 16.52 -22.50 14.36
C ASN A 114 17.87 -23.09 13.97
N LEU A 115 18.54 -22.45 13.01
CA LEU A 115 19.90 -22.81 12.65
C LEU A 115 20.84 -22.52 13.81
N TYR A 116 21.45 -23.56 14.34
CA TYR A 116 22.40 -23.48 15.45
C TYR A 116 23.55 -24.46 15.22
N LEU A 117 24.76 -24.00 15.48
CA LEU A 117 25.98 -24.78 15.40
C LEU A 117 26.70 -24.63 16.73
N SER A 118 27.00 -25.74 17.41
CA SER A 118 27.62 -25.68 18.73
C SER A 118 29.02 -25.07 18.65
N ALA A 119 29.52 -24.52 19.76
CA ALA A 119 30.88 -23.96 19.80
C ALA A 119 31.95 -25.01 19.47
N MET A 120 31.70 -26.28 19.81
CA MET A 120 32.58 -27.40 19.50
C MET A 120 32.60 -27.70 18.00
N ASP A 121 31.44 -27.80 17.36
CA ASP A 121 31.34 -28.02 15.91
C ASP A 121 32.03 -26.88 15.15
N ARG A 122 31.82 -25.63 15.59
CA ARG A 122 32.49 -24.45 15.01
C ARG A 122 34.01 -24.54 15.10
N LEU A 123 34.56 -25.06 16.20
CA LEU A 123 36.00 -25.23 16.38
C LEU A 123 36.53 -26.38 15.49
N GLU A 124 35.80 -27.48 15.39
CA GLU A 124 36.15 -28.63 14.55
C GLU A 124 36.15 -28.24 13.05
N TYR A 125 35.13 -27.51 12.60
CA TYR A 125 35.10 -26.95 11.24
C TYR A 125 36.25 -25.98 10.98
N LYS A 126 36.56 -25.11 11.96
CA LYS A 126 37.66 -24.16 11.83
C LYS A 126 38.99 -24.91 11.67
N GLN A 127 39.22 -25.99 12.40
CA GLN A 127 40.42 -26.81 12.27
C GLN A 127 40.54 -27.47 10.89
N CYS A 128 39.43 -27.87 10.26
CA CYS A 128 39.44 -28.41 8.90
C CYS A 128 39.68 -27.36 7.79
N TYR A 129 39.51 -26.05 8.07
CA TYR A 129 39.53 -24.97 7.06
C TYR A 129 40.52 -23.82 7.33
N SER A 130 41.11 -23.74 8.54
CA SER A 130 42.14 -22.74 8.84
C SER A 130 43.53 -23.24 8.43
N PHE A 131 44.04 -22.65 7.34
CA PHE A 131 45.38 -22.74 6.73
C PHE A 131 45.67 -23.88 5.72
N PRO A 132 46.40 -23.56 4.62
CA PRO A 132 46.84 -24.54 3.63
C PRO A 132 48.25 -25.03 3.98
N TYR A 133 48.43 -26.04 4.82
CA TYR A 133 49.75 -26.69 4.92
C TYR A 133 49.66 -28.12 5.44
N ILE A 134 50.02 -29.06 4.55
CA ILE A 134 50.78 -30.30 4.78
C ILE A 134 50.80 -30.77 6.25
N LEU A 135 49.86 -31.65 6.61
CA LEU A 135 50.03 -32.52 7.77
C LEU A 135 50.62 -33.85 7.29
N ASN A 136 51.80 -34.16 7.80
CA ASN A 136 52.49 -35.43 7.60
C ASN A 136 51.57 -36.63 7.92
N ASP A 137 51.75 -37.66 7.11
CA ASP A 137 50.84 -38.73 6.70
C ASP A 137 50.42 -39.76 7.78
N THR A 138 50.15 -39.39 9.03
CA THR A 138 49.76 -40.39 10.05
C THR A 138 48.57 -40.07 10.95
N THR A 139 47.98 -38.88 10.89
CA THR A 139 46.69 -38.58 11.54
C THR A 139 45.80 -37.75 10.62
N ARG A 140 45.31 -38.35 9.53
CA ARG A 140 44.30 -37.70 8.68
C ARG A 140 42.99 -37.57 9.46
N LEU A 141 42.71 -36.38 9.96
CA LEU A 141 41.36 -36.02 10.38
C LEU A 141 40.46 -36.10 9.13
N SER A 142 39.55 -37.06 9.12
CA SER A 142 38.60 -37.26 8.01
C SER A 142 37.56 -36.15 8.00
N CYS A 143 37.87 -35.02 7.36
CA CYS A 143 36.95 -33.88 7.23
C CYS A 143 35.83 -34.09 6.19
N ASP A 144 35.77 -35.23 5.49
CA ASP A 144 34.85 -35.45 4.36
C ASP A 144 33.36 -35.33 4.74
N GLY A 145 32.95 -35.82 5.91
CA GLY A 145 31.57 -35.66 6.40
C GLY A 145 31.25 -34.24 6.88
N LEU A 146 32.25 -33.54 7.41
CA LEU A 146 32.13 -32.17 7.92
C LEU A 146 32.00 -31.14 6.78
N GLN A 147 32.66 -31.34 5.64
CA GLN A 147 32.55 -30.42 4.50
C GLN A 147 31.11 -30.26 3.98
N ILE A 148 30.36 -31.37 3.93
CA ILE A 148 28.96 -31.36 3.49
C ILE A 148 28.10 -30.58 4.48
N CYS A 149 28.21 -30.89 5.78
CA CYS A 149 27.44 -30.22 6.83
C CYS A 149 27.73 -28.72 6.92
N PHE A 150 28.99 -28.32 6.80
CA PHE A 150 29.38 -26.92 6.75
C PHE A 150 28.77 -26.19 5.55
N GLY A 151 28.82 -26.79 4.35
CA GLY A 151 28.20 -26.25 3.16
C GLY A 151 26.69 -26.09 3.29
N CYS A 152 26.00 -27.09 3.86
CA CYS A 152 24.56 -27.04 4.10
C CYS A 152 24.18 -25.96 5.13
N PHE A 153 24.90 -25.89 6.26
CA PHE A 153 24.67 -24.85 7.27
C PHE A 153 24.88 -23.45 6.70
N CYS A 154 25.99 -23.20 6.00
CA CYS A 154 26.29 -21.90 5.42
C CYS A 154 25.26 -21.48 4.36
N ARG A 155 24.84 -22.40 3.48
CA ARG A 155 23.78 -22.10 2.51
C ARG A 155 22.45 -21.79 3.19
N ALA A 156 22.07 -22.54 4.22
CA ALA A 156 20.85 -22.30 4.97
C ALA A 156 20.91 -20.97 5.74
N ALA A 157 21.98 -20.72 6.52
CA ALA A 157 22.14 -19.52 7.33
C ALA A 157 22.17 -18.24 6.49
N LEU A 158 22.89 -18.26 5.37
CA LEU A 158 22.95 -17.12 4.46
C LEU A 158 21.64 -16.90 3.69
N SER A 159 20.94 -17.97 3.31
CA SER A 159 19.62 -17.86 2.65
C SER A 159 18.55 -17.22 3.55
N ILE A 160 18.66 -17.39 4.88
CA ILE A 160 17.77 -16.78 5.88
C ILE A 160 18.29 -15.38 6.31
N GLY A 161 19.43 -14.94 5.78
CA GLY A 161 20.01 -13.63 6.08
C GLY A 161 20.63 -13.51 7.47
N GLN A 162 21.17 -14.60 8.02
CA GLN A 162 21.99 -14.58 9.25
C GLN A 162 23.43 -14.14 8.94
N TYR A 163 23.64 -12.83 8.80
CA TYR A 163 24.97 -12.26 8.46
C TYR A 163 26.02 -12.37 9.57
N SER A 164 25.65 -12.73 10.80
CA SER A 164 26.61 -12.98 11.89
C SER A 164 27.60 -14.11 11.54
N GLU A 165 27.17 -15.06 10.69
CA GLU A 165 27.98 -16.18 10.24
C GLU A 165 28.71 -15.87 8.91
N SER A 166 28.64 -14.64 8.40
CA SER A 166 29.21 -14.26 7.09
C SER A 166 30.73 -14.40 7.01
N LEU A 167 31.44 -14.15 8.12
CA LEU A 167 32.90 -14.32 8.18
C LEU A 167 33.29 -15.80 8.05
N TYR A 168 32.50 -16.70 8.64
CA TYR A 168 32.67 -18.14 8.56
C TYR A 168 32.27 -18.69 7.18
N CYS A 169 31.20 -18.16 6.58
CA CYS A 169 30.66 -18.62 5.30
C CYS A 169 31.15 -17.84 4.07
N SER A 170 32.39 -17.33 4.10
CA SER A 170 32.94 -16.43 3.07
C SER A 170 33.00 -17.04 1.66
N THR A 171 33.19 -18.35 1.54
CA THR A 171 33.13 -19.11 0.27
C THR A 171 31.77 -18.98 -0.43
N PHE A 172 30.71 -18.71 0.34
CA PHE A 172 29.35 -18.50 -0.14
C PHE A 172 28.95 -17.01 -0.19
N SER A 173 29.93 -16.10 -0.22
CA SER A 173 29.70 -14.64 -0.29
C SER A 173 28.80 -14.20 -1.45
N TRP A 174 28.76 -14.93 -2.56
CA TRP A 174 27.83 -14.65 -3.66
C TRP A 174 26.35 -14.78 -3.23
N LEU A 175 26.00 -15.73 -2.33
CA LEU A 175 24.65 -15.87 -1.79
C LEU A 175 24.26 -14.65 -0.95
N ILE A 176 25.22 -14.07 -0.22
CA ILE A 176 25.03 -12.83 0.52
C ILE A 176 24.71 -11.69 -0.43
N ALA A 177 25.48 -11.57 -1.52
CA ALA A 177 25.28 -10.53 -2.52
C ALA A 177 23.91 -10.65 -3.19
N VAL A 178 23.49 -11.84 -3.60
CA VAL A 178 22.17 -12.06 -4.20
C VAL A 178 21.03 -11.83 -3.19
N GLN A 179 21.18 -12.31 -1.95
CA GLN A 179 20.20 -12.05 -0.89
C GLN A 179 20.05 -10.55 -0.62
N ALA A 180 21.15 -9.82 -0.47
CA ALA A 180 21.14 -8.37 -0.30
C ALA A 180 20.53 -7.66 -1.52
N ALA A 181 20.89 -8.07 -2.74
CA ALA A 181 20.34 -7.53 -3.97
C ALA A 181 18.82 -7.74 -4.06
N SER A 182 18.29 -8.89 -3.61
CA SER A 182 16.84 -9.15 -3.58
C SER A 182 16.09 -8.19 -2.63
N GLN A 183 16.71 -7.82 -1.50
CA GLN A 183 16.13 -6.86 -0.56
C GLN A 183 16.13 -5.44 -1.15
N VAL A 184 17.25 -5.04 -1.77
CA VAL A 184 17.35 -3.75 -2.47
C VAL A 184 16.33 -3.71 -3.61
N LEU A 185 16.18 -4.79 -4.37
CA LEU A 185 15.20 -4.91 -5.44
C LEU A 185 13.78 -4.75 -4.90
N SER A 186 13.43 -5.34 -3.75
CA SER A 186 12.10 -5.16 -3.14
C SER A 186 11.83 -3.69 -2.82
N VAL A 187 12.81 -2.97 -2.27
CA VAL A 187 12.67 -1.54 -1.94
C VAL A 187 12.53 -0.71 -3.23
N LEU A 188 13.38 -0.96 -4.23
CA LEU A 188 13.36 -0.25 -5.51
C LEU A 188 12.06 -0.53 -6.29
N ALA A 189 11.57 -1.77 -6.30
CA ALA A 189 10.33 -2.13 -6.96
C ALA A 189 9.15 -1.31 -6.43
N VAL A 190 9.02 -1.20 -5.09
CA VAL A 190 7.96 -0.37 -4.47
C VAL A 190 8.08 1.10 -4.87
N VAL A 191 9.28 1.67 -4.82
CA VAL A 191 9.50 3.09 -5.18
C VAL A 191 9.23 3.34 -6.66
N ILE A 192 9.69 2.46 -7.55
CA ILE A 192 9.47 2.54 -8.99
C ILE A 192 7.98 2.43 -9.30
N VAL A 193 7.28 1.45 -8.72
CA VAL A 193 5.83 1.28 -8.92
C VAL A 193 5.08 2.52 -8.44
N ASN A 194 5.42 3.09 -7.29
CA ASN A 194 4.77 4.29 -6.77
C ASN A 194 5.04 5.54 -7.63
N PHE A 195 6.26 5.66 -8.18
CA PHE A 195 6.65 6.72 -9.11
C PHE A 195 5.89 6.61 -10.44
N ILE A 196 5.88 5.41 -11.03
CA ILE A 196 5.14 5.11 -12.26
C ILE A 196 3.65 5.36 -12.04
N SER A 197 3.08 4.87 -10.94
CA SER A 197 1.65 5.08 -10.61
C SER A 197 1.28 6.56 -10.60
N ARG A 198 2.15 7.42 -10.05
CA ARG A 198 1.92 8.88 -10.07
C ARG A 198 1.87 9.44 -11.48
N ILE A 199 2.86 9.13 -12.31
CA ILE A 199 2.93 9.63 -13.69
C ILE A 199 1.75 9.11 -14.50
N VAL A 200 1.56 7.79 -14.47
CA VAL A 200 0.61 7.07 -15.29
C VAL A 200 -0.83 7.44 -14.94
N LEU A 201 -1.19 7.49 -13.66
CA LEU A 201 -2.53 7.91 -13.24
C LEU A 201 -2.77 9.39 -13.53
N GLY A 202 -1.77 10.26 -13.37
CA GLY A 202 -1.88 11.68 -13.72
C GLY A 202 -2.16 11.89 -15.21
N LEU A 203 -1.35 11.27 -16.07
CA LEU A 203 -1.52 11.33 -17.53
C LEU A 203 -2.88 10.77 -17.96
N PHE A 204 -3.30 9.65 -17.37
CA PHE A 204 -4.56 9.01 -17.73
C PHE A 204 -5.77 9.87 -17.35
N ILE A 205 -5.77 10.45 -16.15
CA ILE A 205 -6.88 11.31 -15.70
C ILE A 205 -6.99 12.57 -16.56
N GLU A 206 -5.85 13.20 -16.88
CA GLU A 206 -5.81 14.42 -17.70
C GLU A 206 -6.24 14.16 -19.15
N ARG A 207 -5.83 13.03 -19.74
CA ARG A 207 -6.05 12.75 -21.18
C ARG A 207 -7.32 11.97 -21.48
N VAL A 208 -7.77 11.11 -20.57
CA VAL A 208 -8.86 10.15 -20.84
C VAL A 208 -10.11 10.46 -20.02
N GLU A 209 -10.00 10.66 -18.70
CA GLU A 209 -11.19 10.81 -17.84
C GLU A 209 -11.90 12.16 -18.07
N CYS A 210 -11.18 13.19 -18.53
CA CYS A 210 -11.71 14.47 -19.02
C CYS A 210 -12.85 15.04 -18.15
N ILE A 211 -12.58 15.22 -16.86
CA ILE A 211 -13.56 15.74 -15.90
C ILE A 211 -13.70 17.27 -16.06
N ALA A 212 -14.94 17.75 -16.07
CA ALA A 212 -15.27 19.16 -16.28
C ALA A 212 -14.91 20.09 -15.11
N LEU A 213 -14.75 19.58 -13.89
CA LEU A 213 -14.35 20.36 -12.71
C LEU A 213 -12.98 19.93 -12.20
N ARG A 214 -12.06 20.87 -12.01
CA ARG A 214 -10.70 20.62 -11.54
C ARG A 214 -10.65 20.13 -10.09
N THR A 215 -11.53 20.61 -9.22
CA THR A 215 -11.66 20.15 -7.83
C THR A 215 -12.03 18.67 -7.75
N LEU A 216 -12.93 18.21 -8.63
CA LEU A 216 -13.31 16.80 -8.73
C LEU A 216 -12.16 15.97 -9.30
N THR A 217 -11.48 16.47 -10.35
CA THR A 217 -10.26 15.84 -10.91
C THR A 217 -9.19 15.66 -9.84
N ALA A 218 -8.92 16.70 -9.06
CA ALA A 218 -7.97 16.69 -7.96
C ALA A 218 -8.31 15.65 -6.90
N THR A 219 -9.58 15.58 -6.48
CA THR A 219 -10.05 14.60 -5.47
C THR A 219 -9.97 13.18 -6.01
N ARG A 220 -10.38 12.96 -7.26
CA ARG A 220 -10.30 11.66 -7.94
C ARG A 220 -8.86 11.17 -8.06
N TYR A 221 -7.96 12.05 -8.51
CA TYR A 221 -6.54 11.76 -8.63
C TYR A 221 -5.92 11.44 -7.27
N CYS A 222 -6.19 12.25 -6.25
CA CYS A 222 -5.74 12.00 -4.88
C CYS A 222 -6.18 10.61 -4.38
N ARG A 223 -7.46 10.25 -4.55
CA ARG A 223 -8.00 8.96 -4.13
C ARG A 223 -7.37 7.78 -4.86
N MET A 224 -7.28 7.84 -6.19
CA MET A 224 -6.70 6.75 -6.98
C MET A 224 -5.21 6.58 -6.67
N LEU A 225 -4.48 7.69 -6.53
CA LEU A 225 -3.06 7.64 -6.17
C LEU A 225 -2.85 7.06 -4.77
N PHE A 226 -3.63 7.51 -3.79
CA PHE A 226 -3.59 6.99 -2.42
C PHE A 226 -3.83 5.47 -2.40
N MET A 227 -4.94 5.01 -2.97
CA MET A 227 -5.30 3.58 -2.97
C MET A 227 -4.25 2.75 -3.71
N SER A 228 -3.76 3.26 -4.85
CA SER A 228 -2.73 2.58 -5.63
C SER A 228 -1.43 2.44 -4.85
N GLN A 229 -0.95 3.52 -4.24
CA GLN A 229 0.31 3.51 -3.51
C GLN A 229 0.20 2.74 -2.18
N PHE A 230 -0.93 2.82 -1.48
CA PHE A 230 -1.15 2.06 -0.25
C PHE A 230 -1.18 0.56 -0.54
N ALA A 231 -1.91 0.15 -1.59
CA ALA A 231 -1.94 -1.23 -2.03
C ALA A 231 -0.56 -1.71 -2.47
N SER A 232 0.15 -0.97 -3.32
CA SER A 232 1.49 -1.35 -3.77
C SER A 232 2.53 -1.39 -2.64
N THR A 233 2.50 -0.42 -1.72
CA THR A 233 3.54 -0.30 -0.67
C THR A 233 3.33 -1.31 0.45
N ALA A 234 2.11 -1.42 0.98
CA ALA A 234 1.82 -2.29 2.10
C ALA A 234 1.24 -3.63 1.66
N ILE A 235 0.07 -3.61 1.00
CA ILE A 235 -0.71 -4.83 0.76
C ILE A 235 0.06 -5.79 -0.16
N SER A 236 0.52 -5.32 -1.32
CA SER A 236 1.28 -6.09 -2.30
C SER A 236 2.58 -6.63 -1.70
N THR A 237 3.33 -5.80 -0.97
CA THR A 237 4.57 -6.23 -0.31
C THR A 237 4.29 -7.32 0.73
N ILE A 238 3.25 -7.20 1.53
CA ILE A 238 2.88 -8.22 2.53
C ILE A 238 2.43 -9.52 1.84
N ILE A 239 1.52 -9.44 0.87
CA ILE A 239 0.96 -10.60 0.17
C ILE A 239 2.02 -11.31 -0.67
N ALA A 240 2.87 -10.58 -1.38
CA ALA A 240 3.92 -11.17 -2.20
C ALA A 240 4.94 -11.96 -1.38
N ASN A 241 5.10 -11.60 -0.10
CA ASN A 241 5.98 -12.27 0.84
C ASN A 241 5.30 -13.38 1.66
N ALA A 242 3.96 -13.45 1.63
CA ALA A 242 3.20 -14.44 2.38
C ALA A 242 3.22 -15.82 1.71
N TYR A 243 3.35 -16.87 2.51
CA TYR A 243 3.22 -18.25 2.05
C TYR A 243 1.73 -18.60 1.92
N LEU A 244 1.25 -18.76 0.68
CA LEU A 244 -0.16 -18.96 0.35
C LEU A 244 -0.36 -20.23 -0.52
N PRO A 245 -0.29 -21.44 0.09
CA PRO A 245 -0.20 -22.69 -0.67
C PRO A 245 -1.43 -22.99 -1.54
N GLY A 246 -2.65 -22.70 -1.07
CA GLY A 246 -3.86 -22.93 -1.87
C GLY A 246 -4.02 -21.96 -3.03
N VAL A 247 -3.55 -20.72 -2.89
CA VAL A 247 -3.56 -19.74 -3.98
C VAL A 247 -2.53 -20.13 -5.04
N ALA A 248 -1.32 -20.50 -4.59
CA ALA A 248 -0.25 -20.94 -5.48
C ALA A 248 -0.67 -22.19 -6.29
N SER A 249 -1.31 -23.17 -5.64
CA SER A 249 -1.77 -24.39 -6.32
C SER A 249 -2.98 -24.16 -7.23
N ALA A 250 -3.92 -23.28 -6.87
CA ALA A 250 -5.08 -22.97 -7.71
C ALA A 250 -4.72 -22.25 -9.01
N ILE A 251 -3.59 -21.55 -9.03
CA ILE A 251 -3.16 -20.70 -10.14
C ILE A 251 -2.04 -21.36 -10.97
N HIS A 252 -1.43 -22.43 -10.46
CA HIS A 252 -0.37 -23.16 -11.14
C HIS A 252 -0.81 -23.59 -12.55
N GLY A 253 0.01 -23.34 -13.56
CA GLY A 253 -0.30 -23.63 -14.97
C GLY A 253 -1.26 -22.67 -15.69
N HIS A 254 -1.98 -21.79 -14.98
CA HIS A 254 -2.93 -20.86 -15.61
C HIS A 254 -2.31 -19.51 -16.01
N LEU A 255 -1.19 -19.12 -15.41
CA LEU A 255 -0.59 -17.78 -15.56
C LEU A 255 0.59 -17.69 -16.55
N GLY A 256 0.92 -18.77 -17.26
CA GLY A 256 2.01 -18.79 -18.24
C GLY A 256 3.34 -18.30 -17.65
N ALA A 257 3.90 -17.23 -18.21
CA ALA A 257 5.20 -16.66 -17.79
C ALA A 257 5.25 -16.09 -16.35
N LEU A 258 4.10 -15.92 -15.69
CA LEU A 258 4.02 -15.44 -14.31
C LEU A 258 3.91 -16.60 -13.28
N ASP A 259 3.85 -17.84 -13.75
CA ASP A 259 3.83 -19.01 -12.89
C ASP A 259 5.17 -19.14 -12.14
N GLY A 260 5.10 -19.38 -10.82
CA GLY A 260 6.29 -19.38 -9.96
C GLY A 260 6.91 -18.01 -9.64
N VAL A 261 6.33 -16.90 -10.12
CA VAL A 261 6.75 -15.53 -9.73
C VAL A 261 5.80 -14.92 -8.70
N ILE A 262 4.49 -15.17 -8.85
CA ILE A 262 3.46 -14.59 -7.99
C ILE A 262 3.05 -15.59 -6.92
N PHE A 263 2.75 -15.11 -5.70
CA PHE A 263 2.33 -15.94 -4.54
C PHE A 263 3.35 -16.99 -4.09
N THR A 264 4.64 -16.75 -4.36
CA THR A 264 5.75 -17.62 -3.95
C THR A 264 6.43 -17.16 -2.65
N GLY A 265 5.69 -16.49 -1.77
CA GLY A 265 6.22 -16.01 -0.51
C GLY A 265 6.70 -17.14 0.40
N LEU A 266 7.69 -16.82 1.25
CA LEU A 266 8.34 -17.78 2.16
C LEU A 266 7.76 -17.74 3.58
N PHE A 267 7.06 -16.67 3.94
CA PHE A 267 6.68 -16.43 5.34
C PHE A 267 5.24 -16.88 5.61
N PRO A 268 5.03 -17.93 6.42
CA PRO A 268 3.68 -18.36 6.79
C PRO A 268 3.00 -17.38 7.77
N ASP A 269 3.78 -16.59 8.50
CA ASP A 269 3.29 -15.62 9.46
C ASP A 269 4.34 -14.52 9.74
N MET A 270 4.00 -13.58 10.64
CA MET A 270 4.87 -12.50 11.11
C MET A 270 5.99 -12.98 12.06
N THR A 271 6.80 -13.93 11.58
CA THR A 271 7.97 -14.43 12.31
C THR A 271 9.07 -13.37 12.41
N PRO A 272 10.09 -13.52 13.27
CA PRO A 272 11.22 -12.60 13.34
C PRO A 272 11.90 -12.33 11.97
N ASN A 273 11.90 -13.33 11.08
CA ASN A 273 12.44 -13.17 9.72
C ASN A 273 11.54 -12.32 8.82
N TRP A 274 10.22 -12.36 9.01
CA TRP A 274 9.30 -11.46 8.33
C TRP A 274 9.60 -9.99 8.67
N TYR A 275 9.91 -9.66 9.93
CA TYR A 275 10.30 -8.30 10.31
C TYR A 275 11.63 -7.87 9.68
N ARG A 276 12.61 -8.77 9.67
CA ARG A 276 13.94 -8.53 9.09
C ARG A 276 13.88 -8.19 7.60
N ASP A 277 12.97 -8.84 6.89
CA ASP A 277 12.87 -8.75 5.44
C ASP A 277 11.77 -7.79 4.99
N VAL A 278 10.52 -8.09 5.38
CA VAL A 278 9.33 -7.39 4.87
C VAL A 278 9.13 -6.06 5.56
N ALA A 279 9.12 -6.02 6.91
CA ALA A 279 8.93 -4.77 7.63
C ALA A 279 10.08 -3.79 7.36
N ARG A 280 11.32 -4.29 7.31
CA ARG A 280 12.51 -3.51 6.96
C ARG A 280 12.45 -2.97 5.53
N SER A 281 12.00 -3.75 4.54
CA SER A 281 11.88 -3.26 3.16
C SER A 281 10.83 -2.16 3.04
N ILE A 282 9.68 -2.31 3.71
CA ILE A 282 8.65 -1.26 3.77
C ILE A 282 9.22 0.00 4.45
N ALA A 283 9.87 -0.14 5.61
CA ALA A 283 10.48 0.99 6.32
C ALA A 283 11.50 1.75 5.45
N PHE A 284 12.38 1.03 4.74
CA PHE A 284 13.33 1.66 3.82
C PHE A 284 12.67 2.28 2.60
N SER A 285 11.59 1.70 2.08
CA SER A 285 10.84 2.30 0.97
C SER A 285 10.21 3.65 1.36
N LEU A 286 9.74 3.79 2.61
CA LEU A 286 9.25 5.05 3.17
C LEU A 286 10.39 6.05 3.35
N LEU A 287 11.52 5.63 3.92
CA LEU A 287 12.68 6.53 4.05
C LEU A 287 13.19 7.01 2.68
N LEU A 288 13.34 6.10 1.72
CA LEU A 288 13.78 6.43 0.36
C LEU A 288 12.80 7.37 -0.35
N THR A 289 11.49 7.12 -0.25
CA THR A 289 10.48 8.02 -0.83
C THR A 289 10.53 9.41 -0.20
N THR A 290 10.80 9.50 1.12
CA THR A 290 11.00 10.77 1.81
C THR A 290 12.21 11.50 1.22
N LEU A 291 13.35 10.82 1.14
CA LEU A 291 14.59 11.39 0.59
C LEU A 291 14.41 11.87 -0.86
N LEU A 292 13.70 11.12 -1.69
CA LEU A 292 13.42 11.50 -3.09
C LEU A 292 12.58 12.77 -3.18
N ASN A 293 11.54 12.93 -2.34
CA ASN A 293 10.76 14.17 -2.30
C ASN A 293 11.61 15.38 -1.91
N HIS A 294 12.51 15.21 -0.93
CA HIS A 294 13.44 16.27 -0.53
C HIS A 294 14.44 16.60 -1.63
N ALA A 295 15.00 15.58 -2.27
CA ALA A 295 15.92 15.72 -3.40
C ALA A 295 15.27 16.47 -4.58
N PHE A 296 13.99 16.21 -4.86
CA PHE A 296 13.24 16.93 -5.89
C PHE A 296 13.15 18.43 -5.59
N VAL A 297 12.81 18.82 -4.36
CA VAL A 297 12.76 20.25 -3.99
C VAL A 297 14.13 20.91 -4.06
N LEU A 298 15.19 20.20 -3.63
CA LEU A 298 16.57 20.68 -3.77
C LEU A 298 16.96 20.85 -5.25
N PHE A 299 16.56 19.92 -6.11
CA PHE A 299 16.76 20.03 -7.55
C PHE A 299 16.10 21.29 -8.12
N TYR A 300 14.83 21.58 -7.79
CA TYR A 300 14.17 22.81 -8.24
C TYR A 300 14.81 24.08 -7.68
N LYS A 301 15.33 24.04 -6.45
CA LYS A 301 16.08 25.16 -5.87
C LYS A 301 17.35 25.45 -6.69
N VAL A 302 18.15 24.42 -6.98
CA VAL A 302 19.37 24.55 -7.78
C VAL A 302 19.02 25.00 -9.21
N TRP A 303 17.98 24.42 -9.79
CA TRP A 303 17.46 24.79 -11.11
C TRP A 303 17.05 26.27 -11.15
N HIS A 304 16.26 26.73 -10.18
CA HIS A 304 15.81 28.13 -10.08
C HIS A 304 16.98 29.11 -9.93
N ILE A 305 18.00 28.79 -9.13
CA ILE A 305 19.23 29.60 -9.02
C ILE A 305 19.95 29.67 -10.38
N ARG A 306 20.02 28.53 -11.10
CA ARG A 306 20.66 28.46 -12.42
C ARG A 306 19.89 29.25 -13.48
N CYS A 307 18.56 29.19 -13.46
CA CYS A 307 17.69 30.00 -14.32
C CYS A 307 17.84 31.50 -14.05
N ARG A 308 17.91 31.90 -12.77
CA ARG A 308 18.17 33.31 -12.39
C ARG A 308 19.54 33.79 -12.85
N ARG A 309 20.58 32.97 -12.76
CA ARG A 309 21.91 33.31 -13.29
C ARG A 309 21.95 33.41 -14.82
N ARG A 310 21.01 32.76 -15.52
CA ARG A 310 20.86 32.83 -16.98
C ARG A 310 19.84 33.87 -17.43
N SER A 311 19.32 34.72 -16.54
CA SER A 311 18.30 35.73 -16.88
C SER A 311 18.80 36.75 -17.91
N TYR A 312 20.10 36.99 -17.97
CA TYR A 312 20.72 37.90 -18.93
C TYR A 312 20.57 37.44 -20.40
N ARG A 313 20.20 36.17 -20.62
CA ARG A 313 20.00 35.61 -21.97
C ARG A 313 18.58 35.80 -22.51
N CYS A 314 17.63 36.27 -21.69
CA CYS A 314 16.25 36.50 -22.12
C CYS A 314 16.17 37.80 -22.91
N LEU A 315 15.62 37.76 -24.13
CA LEU A 315 15.49 38.93 -25.00
C LEU A 315 14.21 39.72 -24.68
N THR A 316 13.15 39.01 -24.28
CA THR A 316 11.84 39.62 -24.00
C THR A 316 11.48 39.56 -22.51
N ALA A 317 10.71 40.56 -22.06
CA ALA A 317 10.15 40.56 -20.70
C ALA A 317 9.17 39.40 -20.47
N PHE A 318 8.63 38.80 -21.53
CA PHE A 318 7.83 37.58 -21.45
C PHE A 318 8.71 36.36 -21.17
N GLU A 319 9.77 36.14 -21.95
CA GLU A 319 10.75 35.05 -21.72
C GLU A 319 11.36 35.11 -20.32
N LEU A 320 11.72 36.31 -19.83
CA LEU A 320 12.26 36.46 -18.49
C LEU A 320 11.25 36.04 -17.41
N ARG A 321 9.98 36.42 -17.56
CA ARG A 321 8.91 36.03 -16.63
C ARG A 321 8.61 34.55 -16.68
N ASP A 322 8.65 33.94 -17.86
CA ASP A 322 8.42 32.51 -18.03
C ASP A 322 9.58 31.68 -17.48
N GLN A 323 10.83 32.09 -17.73
CA GLN A 323 12.03 31.43 -17.20
C GLN A 323 12.15 31.53 -15.67
N LEU A 324 11.71 32.65 -15.08
CA LEU A 324 11.64 32.83 -13.63
C LEU A 324 10.36 32.24 -13.01
N ARG A 325 9.46 31.69 -13.83
CA ARG A 325 8.24 31.06 -13.34
C ARG A 325 8.58 29.78 -12.61
N GLY A 326 8.21 29.73 -11.34
CA GLY A 326 8.28 28.52 -10.54
C GLY A 326 7.46 27.37 -11.13
N HIS A 327 7.80 26.15 -10.75
CA HIS A 327 7.01 24.97 -11.12
C HIS A 327 5.63 24.97 -10.46
N GLU A 328 4.75 24.10 -10.94
CA GLU A 328 3.37 24.01 -10.44
C GLU A 328 3.30 23.28 -9.10
N PHE A 329 2.57 23.86 -8.14
CA PHE A 329 2.29 23.19 -6.87
C PHE A 329 1.00 22.35 -6.97
N LEU A 330 1.15 21.08 -7.33
CA LEU A 330 0.04 20.13 -7.41
C LEU A 330 -0.27 19.56 -6.02
N LEU A 331 -1.39 19.98 -5.41
CA LEU A 331 -1.78 19.59 -4.05
C LEU A 331 -2.33 18.15 -3.99
N ALA A 332 -3.17 17.78 -4.96
CA ALA A 332 -3.81 16.46 -5.03
C ALA A 332 -2.85 15.25 -4.89
N PRO A 333 -1.77 15.14 -5.69
CA PRO A 333 -0.86 14.00 -5.58
C PRO A 333 -0.12 13.97 -4.24
N ARG A 334 0.22 15.14 -3.68
CA ARG A 334 0.91 15.22 -2.38
C ARG A 334 0.02 14.71 -1.26
N ILE A 335 -1.24 15.14 -1.21
CA ILE A 335 -2.19 14.64 -0.21
C ILE A 335 -2.40 13.12 -0.39
N GLY A 336 -2.44 12.62 -1.63
CA GLY A 336 -2.52 11.18 -1.89
C GLY A 336 -1.32 10.40 -1.31
N GLN A 337 -0.11 10.94 -1.49
CA GLN A 337 1.13 10.36 -0.94
C GLN A 337 1.17 10.44 0.59
N VAL A 338 0.83 11.59 1.18
CA VAL A 338 0.77 11.80 2.64
C VAL A 338 -0.25 10.84 3.28
N LEU A 339 -1.41 10.65 2.66
CA LEU A 339 -2.41 9.66 3.06
C LEU A 339 -1.84 8.24 3.03
N CYS A 340 -1.11 7.87 1.96
CA CYS A 340 -0.45 6.57 1.87
C CYS A 340 0.52 6.38 3.05
N TYR A 341 1.42 7.34 3.29
CA TYR A 341 2.35 7.31 4.42
C TYR A 341 1.65 7.12 5.75
N PHE A 342 0.60 7.91 6.01
CA PHE A 342 -0.17 7.82 7.24
C PHE A 342 -0.77 6.42 7.42
N PHE A 343 -1.41 5.87 6.39
CA PHE A 343 -2.02 4.55 6.44
C PHE A 343 -0.99 3.43 6.60
N VAL A 344 0.16 3.49 5.90
CA VAL A 344 1.22 2.48 6.05
C VAL A 344 1.82 2.53 7.47
N CYS A 345 2.08 3.73 8.00
CA CYS A 345 2.61 3.88 9.36
C CYS A 345 1.61 3.38 10.41
N MET A 346 0.33 3.69 10.27
CA MET A 346 -0.73 3.23 11.16
C MET A 346 -0.96 1.72 11.06
N LEU A 347 -0.92 1.15 9.86
CA LEU A 347 -1.02 -0.30 9.64
C LEU A 347 0.08 -1.03 10.41
N LEU A 348 1.33 -0.56 10.31
CA LEU A 348 2.50 -1.24 10.89
C LEU A 348 2.78 -0.87 12.35
N SER A 349 2.16 0.17 12.91
CA SER A 349 2.55 0.70 14.23
C SER A 349 2.38 -0.26 15.40
N GLY A 350 1.42 -1.19 15.33
CA GLY A 350 1.24 -2.22 16.37
C GLY A 350 2.42 -3.19 16.41
N PRO A 351 2.66 -3.97 15.34
CA PRO A 351 3.77 -4.93 15.30
C PRO A 351 5.16 -4.29 15.14
N PHE A 352 5.25 -3.08 14.60
CA PHE A 352 6.50 -2.38 14.32
C PHE A 352 6.40 -0.90 14.72
N PRO A 353 6.57 -0.58 16.03
CA PRO A 353 6.42 0.78 16.56
C PRO A 353 7.36 1.82 15.93
N LEU A 354 8.52 1.38 15.40
CA LEU A 354 9.45 2.25 14.67
C LEU A 354 8.79 2.94 13.47
N ALA A 355 7.72 2.37 12.90
CA ALA A 355 6.93 3.02 11.86
C ALA A 355 6.42 4.41 12.27
N LEU A 356 6.05 4.61 13.55
CA LEU A 356 5.59 5.90 14.04
C LEU A 356 6.72 6.94 14.09
N VAL A 357 7.94 6.51 14.47
CA VAL A 357 9.12 7.37 14.46
C VAL A 357 9.46 7.78 13.03
N ILE A 358 9.46 6.84 12.10
CA ILE A 358 9.66 7.11 10.66
C ILE A 358 8.59 8.08 10.14
N GLY A 359 7.32 7.86 10.49
CA GLY A 359 6.21 8.74 10.13
C GLY A 359 6.39 10.17 10.70
N ALA A 360 6.78 10.30 11.96
CA ALA A 360 7.03 11.59 12.59
C ALA A 360 8.17 12.36 11.91
N LEU A 361 9.27 11.67 11.59
CA LEU A 361 10.38 12.25 10.83
C LEU A 361 9.96 12.68 9.43
N HIS A 362 9.15 11.86 8.75
CA HIS A 362 8.61 12.19 7.43
C HIS A 362 7.75 13.45 7.49
N PHE A 363 6.71 13.48 8.34
CA PHE A 363 5.80 14.63 8.40
C PHE A 363 6.51 15.91 8.88
N GLY A 364 7.42 15.80 9.85
CA GLY A 364 8.20 16.93 10.32
C GLY A 364 9.13 17.52 9.26
N SER A 365 9.87 16.66 8.54
CA SER A 365 10.79 17.10 7.47
C SER A 365 10.03 17.61 6.24
N SER A 366 9.00 16.90 5.81
CA SER A 366 8.14 17.31 4.69
C SER A 366 7.42 18.63 4.97
N TYR A 367 6.97 18.90 6.19
CA TYR A 367 6.36 20.20 6.51
C TYR A 367 7.29 21.37 6.18
N TRP A 368 8.55 21.31 6.62
CA TRP A 368 9.50 22.40 6.37
C TRP A 368 9.91 22.51 4.91
N VAL A 369 10.15 21.37 4.26
CA VAL A 369 10.55 21.35 2.84
C VAL A 369 9.42 21.80 1.92
N GLU A 370 8.21 21.32 2.12
CA GLU A 370 7.05 21.74 1.31
C GLU A 370 6.65 23.19 1.60
N LYS A 371 6.79 23.66 2.84
CA LYS A 371 6.61 25.08 3.17
C LYS A 371 7.62 25.95 2.44
N TYR A 372 8.89 25.54 2.39
CA TYR A 372 9.91 26.25 1.61
C TYR A 372 9.57 26.25 0.11
N GLU A 373 9.20 25.09 -0.43
CA GLU A 373 8.80 24.93 -1.83
C GLU A 373 7.65 25.86 -2.21
N LEU A 374 6.58 25.86 -1.40
CA LEU A 374 5.38 26.68 -1.61
C LEU A 374 5.67 28.18 -1.57
N LEU A 375 6.52 28.63 -0.64
CA LEU A 375 6.78 30.07 -0.43
C LEU A 375 7.87 30.64 -1.33
N ARG A 376 8.82 29.82 -1.81
CA ARG A 376 10.04 30.31 -2.48
C ARG A 376 10.27 29.77 -3.88
N LEU A 377 9.70 28.61 -4.24
CA LEU A 377 10.00 27.95 -5.53
C LEU A 377 8.79 27.83 -6.44
N CYS A 378 7.59 27.61 -5.90
CA CYS A 378 6.40 27.41 -6.70
C CYS A 378 5.79 28.72 -7.18
N ARG A 379 5.13 28.63 -8.34
CA ARG A 379 4.16 29.66 -8.74
C ARG A 379 2.92 29.61 -7.83
N ARG A 380 2.19 30.73 -7.75
CA ARG A 380 0.96 30.82 -6.95
C ARG A 380 0.01 29.65 -7.26
N PRO A 381 -0.36 28.82 -6.26
CA PRO A 381 -1.24 27.68 -6.50
C PRO A 381 -2.65 28.15 -6.87
N LEU A 382 -3.36 27.28 -7.59
CA LEU A 382 -4.79 27.44 -7.87
C LEU A 382 -5.60 27.28 -6.57
N HIS A 383 -6.76 27.93 -6.51
CA HIS A 383 -7.67 27.78 -5.39
C HIS A 383 -8.35 26.41 -5.46
N TYR A 384 -8.14 25.55 -4.45
CA TYR A 384 -8.82 24.27 -4.36
C TYR A 384 -10.05 24.42 -3.44
N GLY A 385 -11.19 23.89 -3.89
CA GLY A 385 -12.40 23.82 -3.08
C GLY A 385 -12.28 22.87 -1.88
N ARG A 386 -13.35 22.77 -1.08
CA ARG A 386 -13.39 21.98 0.18
C ARG A 386 -13.40 20.46 -0.02
N ALA A 387 -13.61 19.98 -1.24
CA ALA A 387 -13.76 18.55 -1.53
C ALA A 387 -12.55 17.69 -1.09
N LEU A 388 -11.34 18.22 -1.24
CA LEU A 388 -10.11 17.48 -0.93
C LEU A 388 -9.87 17.38 0.60
N PRO A 389 -9.99 18.45 1.40
CA PRO A 389 -10.04 18.35 2.86
C PRO A 389 -11.17 17.46 3.39
N ASP A 390 -12.37 17.55 2.82
CA ASP A 390 -13.51 16.72 3.23
C ASP A 390 -13.23 15.22 2.97
N TYR A 391 -12.60 14.91 1.83
CA TYR A 391 -12.12 13.56 1.52
C TYR A 391 -11.07 13.07 2.53
N LEU A 392 -10.09 13.92 2.87
CA LEU A 392 -9.08 13.58 3.88
C LEU A 392 -9.72 13.28 5.24
N ALA A 393 -10.58 14.18 5.74
CA ALA A 393 -11.24 14.04 7.04
C ALA A 393 -12.12 12.78 7.12
N SER A 394 -12.85 12.46 6.05
CA SER A 394 -13.69 11.25 6.00
C SER A 394 -12.88 9.96 5.84
N THR A 395 -11.65 10.03 5.32
CA THR A 395 -10.81 8.85 5.06
C THR A 395 -9.95 8.46 6.27
N LEU A 396 -9.45 9.43 7.06
CA LEU A 396 -8.54 9.17 8.18
C LEU A 396 -9.03 8.12 9.21
N PRO A 397 -10.33 8.07 9.60
CA PRO A 397 -10.81 7.08 10.57
C PRO A 397 -10.59 5.63 10.13
N PHE A 398 -10.54 5.36 8.83
CA PHE A 398 -10.30 4.00 8.32
C PHE A 398 -8.88 3.50 8.59
N ALA A 399 -7.91 4.38 8.85
CA ALA A 399 -6.56 3.97 9.23
C ALA A 399 -6.58 3.21 10.57
N ALA A 400 -7.49 3.56 11.49
CA ALA A 400 -7.65 2.85 12.76
C ALA A 400 -8.17 1.42 12.54
N LEU A 401 -9.05 1.18 11.57
CA LEU A 401 -9.49 -0.18 11.24
C LEU A 401 -8.31 -1.03 10.75
N TRP A 402 -7.51 -0.51 9.82
CA TRP A 402 -6.33 -1.20 9.31
C TRP A 402 -5.33 -1.51 10.42
N HIS A 403 -5.07 -0.55 11.31
CA HIS A 403 -4.24 -0.74 12.49
C HIS A 403 -4.74 -1.89 13.38
N LEU A 404 -6.03 -1.90 13.70
CA LEU A 404 -6.64 -2.90 14.60
C LEU A 404 -6.64 -4.30 13.98
N VAL A 405 -6.99 -4.42 12.69
CA VAL A 405 -6.96 -5.71 11.97
C VAL A 405 -5.54 -6.27 11.93
N PHE A 406 -4.56 -5.44 11.55
CA PHE A 406 -3.19 -5.89 11.39
C PHE A 406 -2.51 -6.20 12.73
N SER A 407 -2.79 -5.40 13.77
CA SER A 407 -2.30 -5.66 15.13
C SER A 407 -2.91 -6.92 15.72
N ALA A 408 -4.22 -7.15 15.52
CA ALA A 408 -4.88 -8.39 15.95
C ALA A 408 -4.21 -9.61 15.30
N TRP A 409 -3.92 -9.54 13.99
CA TRP A 409 -3.21 -10.62 13.31
C TRP A 409 -1.80 -10.83 13.89
N ALA A 410 -1.00 -9.77 13.99
CA ALA A 410 0.39 -9.86 14.44
C ALA A 410 0.52 -10.42 15.87
N PHE A 411 -0.23 -9.87 16.82
CA PHE A 411 -0.14 -10.27 18.22
C PHE A 411 -0.75 -11.65 18.47
N SER A 412 -1.63 -12.14 17.58
CA SER A 412 -2.20 -13.49 17.69
C SER A 412 -1.23 -14.63 17.38
N LEU A 413 0.01 -14.33 16.96
CA LEU A 413 1.04 -15.34 16.70
C LEU A 413 1.56 -15.96 18.00
N GLN A 414 1.80 -15.13 19.03
CA GLN A 414 2.32 -15.62 20.30
C GLN A 414 1.21 -16.35 21.07
N LYS A 415 1.34 -17.66 21.23
CA LYS A 415 0.37 -18.48 21.97
C LYS A 415 0.33 -18.02 23.42
N THR A 416 -0.81 -17.45 23.82
CA THR A 416 -1.11 -17.12 25.23
C THR A 416 -2.42 -17.78 25.64
N ALA A 417 -2.67 -17.82 26.95
CA ALA A 417 -3.94 -18.32 27.47
C ALA A 417 -5.12 -17.57 26.87
N LEU A 418 -6.25 -18.28 26.74
CA LEU A 418 -7.52 -17.67 26.34
C LEU A 418 -7.88 -16.54 27.32
N SER A 419 -8.43 -15.45 26.79
CA SER A 419 -8.89 -14.36 27.66
C SER A 419 -10.06 -14.82 28.53
N ALA A 420 -10.19 -14.29 29.75
CA ALA A 420 -11.37 -14.51 30.57
C ALA A 420 -12.68 -14.04 29.89
N ALA A 421 -12.58 -13.06 28.99
CA ALA A 421 -13.69 -12.58 28.19
C ALA A 421 -14.07 -13.50 27.00
N ALA A 422 -13.29 -14.56 26.76
CA ALA A 422 -13.52 -15.56 25.71
C ALA A 422 -14.59 -16.59 26.13
N THR A 423 -15.78 -16.11 26.49
CA THR A 423 -16.91 -16.93 26.97
C THR A 423 -17.44 -17.90 25.91
N ALA A 424 -18.20 -18.92 26.33
CA ALA A 424 -18.77 -19.92 25.41
C ALA A 424 -19.60 -19.34 24.25
N PRO A 425 -20.42 -18.28 24.43
CA PRO A 425 -21.08 -17.59 23.33
C PRO A 425 -20.10 -16.98 22.32
N THR A 426 -19.06 -16.27 22.80
CA THR A 426 -18.03 -15.67 21.94
C THR A 426 -17.28 -16.73 21.15
N GLN A 427 -16.97 -17.87 21.76
CA GLN A 427 -16.33 -19.01 21.11
C GLN A 427 -17.19 -19.57 19.98
N ARG A 428 -18.49 -19.79 20.23
CA ARG A 428 -19.43 -20.28 19.21
C ARG A 428 -19.56 -19.30 18.06
N PHE A 429 -19.65 -18.00 18.36
CA PHE A 429 -19.75 -16.96 17.33
C PHE A 429 -18.50 -16.93 16.44
N LEU A 430 -17.31 -16.82 17.01
CA LEU A 430 -16.07 -16.72 16.23
C LEU A 430 -15.78 -17.99 15.43
N ARG A 431 -15.93 -19.19 16.03
CA ARG A 431 -15.79 -20.44 15.27
C ARG A 431 -16.82 -20.53 14.14
N GLY A 432 -18.07 -20.15 14.41
CA GLY A 432 -19.12 -20.10 13.39
C GLY A 432 -18.78 -19.15 12.24
N PHE A 433 -18.26 -17.96 12.55
CA PHE A 433 -17.81 -16.98 11.55
C PHE A 433 -16.69 -17.58 10.68
N PHE A 434 -15.61 -18.07 11.27
CA PHE A 434 -14.48 -18.62 10.51
C PHE A 434 -14.86 -19.89 9.74
N ARG A 435 -15.76 -20.74 10.25
CA ARG A 435 -16.24 -21.94 9.54
C ARG A 435 -17.06 -21.59 8.30
N LYS A 436 -17.86 -20.52 8.31
CA LYS A 436 -18.55 -20.03 7.10
C LYS A 436 -17.58 -19.63 5.99
N PHE A 437 -16.42 -19.10 6.37
CA PHE A 437 -15.32 -18.80 5.45
C PHE A 437 -14.29 -19.93 5.36
N GLY A 438 -14.55 -21.08 5.98
CA GLY A 438 -13.56 -22.10 6.28
C GLY A 438 -12.95 -22.73 5.05
N SER A 439 -13.74 -22.97 3.99
CA SER A 439 -13.27 -23.52 2.72
C SER A 439 -12.33 -22.55 1.98
N ALA A 440 -12.61 -21.25 2.02
CA ALA A 440 -11.71 -20.23 1.48
C ALA A 440 -10.45 -20.09 2.36
N TRP A 441 -10.62 -20.16 3.68
CA TRP A 441 -9.56 -19.87 4.64
C TRP A 441 -8.52 -20.99 4.77
N SER A 442 -8.97 -22.26 4.89
CA SER A 442 -8.09 -23.41 5.06
C SER A 442 -7.19 -23.64 3.86
N ASN A 443 -7.73 -23.39 2.66
CA ASN A 443 -6.99 -23.55 1.42
C ASN A 443 -5.97 -22.41 1.27
N VAL A 444 -6.33 -21.16 1.59
CA VAL A 444 -5.48 -20.00 1.31
C VAL A 444 -4.27 -19.89 2.26
N LEU A 445 -4.46 -20.07 3.57
CA LEU A 445 -3.41 -19.76 4.57
C LEU A 445 -2.78 -20.99 5.25
N GLY A 446 -3.25 -22.20 4.96
CA GLY A 446 -2.70 -23.44 5.53
C GLY A 446 -3.02 -23.66 7.01
N PHE A 447 -3.98 -22.92 7.59
CA PHE A 447 -4.49 -23.15 8.94
C PHE A 447 -6.02 -23.29 8.97
N THR A 448 -6.52 -24.10 9.91
CA THR A 448 -7.95 -24.40 10.04
C THR A 448 -8.73 -23.19 10.56
N ALA A 449 -10.02 -23.11 10.20
CA ALA A 449 -10.93 -22.08 10.71
C ALA A 449 -10.97 -22.01 12.25
N ASP A 450 -10.90 -23.16 12.91
CA ASP A 450 -10.90 -23.23 14.37
C ASP A 450 -9.58 -22.72 14.97
N GLN A 451 -8.43 -22.98 14.33
CA GLN A 451 -7.15 -22.38 14.72
C GLN A 451 -7.17 -20.86 14.58
N ALA A 452 -7.74 -20.34 13.49
CA ALA A 452 -7.90 -18.90 13.28
C ALA A 452 -8.74 -18.25 14.38
N ALA A 453 -9.87 -18.86 14.71
CA ALA A 453 -10.75 -18.40 15.79
C ALA A 453 -10.02 -18.41 17.14
N LEU A 454 -9.32 -19.50 17.48
CA LEU A 454 -8.58 -19.61 18.74
C LEU A 454 -7.49 -18.55 18.88
N ARG A 455 -6.78 -18.22 17.79
CA ARG A 455 -5.74 -17.19 17.76
C ARG A 455 -6.27 -15.80 18.15
N LEU A 456 -7.47 -15.43 17.68
CA LEU A 456 -8.09 -14.14 17.99
C LEU A 456 -8.74 -14.07 19.38
N MET A 457 -8.87 -15.20 20.08
CA MET A 457 -9.45 -15.29 21.42
C MET A 457 -8.42 -15.27 22.55
N GLN A 458 -7.14 -15.23 22.19
CA GLN A 458 -6.03 -15.14 23.12
C GLN A 458 -6.04 -13.79 23.85
N LYS A 459 -5.48 -13.75 25.06
CA LYS A 459 -5.46 -12.54 25.91
C LYS A 459 -4.77 -11.34 25.21
N ASN A 460 -3.74 -11.60 24.43
CA ASN A 460 -2.97 -10.63 23.65
C ASN A 460 -3.64 -10.14 22.35
N SER A 461 -4.70 -10.80 21.86
CA SER A 461 -5.34 -10.42 20.58
C SER A 461 -6.79 -9.95 20.76
N LEU A 462 -7.51 -10.47 21.76
CA LEU A 462 -8.95 -10.22 21.92
C LEU A 462 -9.30 -8.73 22.10
N HIS A 463 -8.45 -7.96 22.76
CA HIS A 463 -8.69 -6.53 22.97
C HIS A 463 -8.66 -5.74 21.66
N PHE A 464 -7.86 -6.14 20.67
CA PHE A 464 -7.90 -5.56 19.33
C PHE A 464 -9.20 -5.91 18.60
N LEU A 465 -9.76 -7.10 18.81
CA LEU A 465 -11.04 -7.50 18.24
C LEU A 465 -12.20 -6.69 18.83
N VAL A 466 -12.19 -6.46 20.14
CA VAL A 466 -13.15 -5.57 20.82
C VAL A 466 -13.00 -4.13 20.30
N GLY A 467 -11.76 -3.64 20.21
CA GLY A 467 -11.46 -2.33 19.62
C GLY A 467 -11.95 -2.21 18.18
N LEU A 468 -11.80 -3.27 17.37
CA LEU A 468 -12.30 -3.33 16.00
C LEU A 468 -13.82 -3.22 15.94
N ALA A 469 -14.53 -3.94 16.80
CA ALA A 469 -15.99 -3.84 16.89
C ALA A 469 -16.45 -2.43 17.27
N ILE A 470 -15.81 -1.80 18.26
CA ILE A 470 -16.09 -0.42 18.67
C ILE A 470 -15.82 0.55 17.51
N CYS A 471 -14.68 0.41 16.83
CA CYS A 471 -14.31 1.25 15.71
C CYS A 471 -15.29 1.14 14.54
N LEU A 472 -15.74 -0.08 14.21
CA LEU A 472 -16.79 -0.31 13.20
C LEU A 472 -18.11 0.35 13.60
N ILE A 473 -18.54 0.24 14.86
CA ILE A 473 -19.74 0.91 15.36
C ILE A 473 -19.60 2.43 15.23
N LEU A 474 -18.48 3.01 15.64
CA LEU A 474 -18.23 4.46 15.53
C LEU A 474 -18.24 4.93 14.08
N ILE A 475 -17.68 4.15 13.16
CA ILE A 475 -17.70 4.46 11.73
C ILE A 475 -19.14 4.40 11.20
N VAL A 476 -19.90 3.36 11.53
CA VAL A 476 -21.32 3.27 11.15
C VAL A 476 -22.11 4.45 11.70
N LEU A 477 -21.91 4.82 12.97
CA LEU A 477 -22.56 5.98 13.58
C LEU A 477 -22.16 7.29 12.90
N MET A 478 -20.90 7.44 12.48
CA MET A 478 -20.43 8.61 11.73
C MET A 478 -21.10 8.70 10.35
N TYR A 479 -21.21 7.58 9.62
CA TYR A 479 -21.86 7.55 8.31
C TYR A 479 -23.37 7.75 8.41
N VAL A 480 -24.02 7.06 9.34
CA VAL A 480 -25.45 7.19 9.59
C VAL A 480 -25.78 8.60 10.10
N GLY A 481 -24.97 9.16 11.00
CA GLY A 481 -25.12 10.53 11.49
C GLY A 481 -24.96 11.56 10.37
N GLY A 482 -23.97 11.38 9.49
CA GLY A 482 -23.81 12.21 8.29
C GLY A 482 -25.01 12.12 7.34
N TRP A 483 -25.55 10.91 7.14
CA TRP A 483 -26.74 10.68 6.33
C TRP A 483 -28.00 11.30 6.95
N ILE A 484 -28.19 11.19 8.26
CA ILE A 484 -29.29 11.83 9.00
C ILE A 484 -29.19 13.35 8.91
N LEU A 485 -28.01 13.94 9.14
CA LEU A 485 -27.82 15.38 9.04
C LEU A 485 -28.06 15.89 7.61
N SER A 486 -27.63 15.14 6.60
CA SER A 486 -27.88 15.41 5.19
C SER A 486 -29.38 15.40 4.86
N THR A 487 -30.10 14.36 5.27
CA THR A 487 -31.54 14.22 5.03
C THR A 487 -32.34 15.29 5.77
N VAL A 488 -32.01 15.60 7.02
CA VAL A 488 -32.63 16.70 7.79
C VAL A 488 -32.36 18.06 7.12
N GLY A 489 -31.13 18.29 6.65
CA GLY A 489 -30.77 19.49 5.90
C GLY A 489 -31.57 19.63 4.61
N PHE A 490 -31.75 18.54 3.87
CA PHE A 490 -32.58 18.49 2.67
C PHE A 490 -34.05 18.81 2.96
N VAL A 491 -34.62 18.20 4.02
CA VAL A 491 -36.01 18.47 4.43
C VAL A 491 -36.19 19.95 4.80
N ARG A 492 -35.26 20.54 5.56
CA ARG A 492 -35.30 21.98 5.88
C ARG A 492 -35.25 22.85 4.63
N ALA A 493 -34.30 22.60 3.73
CA ALA A 493 -34.18 23.34 2.48
C ALA A 493 -35.44 23.23 1.61
N PHE A 494 -36.05 22.04 1.55
CA PHE A 494 -37.30 21.83 0.82
C PHE A 494 -38.47 22.60 1.45
N VAL A 495 -38.59 22.59 2.77
CA VAL A 495 -39.60 23.36 3.51
C VAL A 495 -39.43 24.86 3.27
N ASP A 496 -38.20 25.37 3.32
CA ASP A 496 -37.91 26.79 3.11
C ASP A 496 -38.15 27.22 1.67
N ALA A 497 -37.79 26.39 0.68
CA ALA A 497 -38.11 26.62 -0.73
C ALA A 497 -39.63 26.70 -0.95
N ARG A 498 -40.41 25.82 -0.30
CA ARG A 498 -41.88 25.83 -0.37
C ARG A 498 -42.47 27.09 0.28
N LYS A 499 -41.92 27.56 1.40
CA LYS A 499 -42.32 28.83 2.03
C LYS A 499 -42.01 30.04 1.13
N MET A 500 -40.84 30.07 0.50
CA MET A 500 -40.44 31.11 -0.45
C MET A 500 -41.34 31.16 -1.68
N ALA A 501 -41.70 30.00 -2.24
CA ALA A 501 -42.63 29.90 -3.36
C ALA A 501 -44.03 30.45 -3.00
N LYS A 502 -44.55 30.11 -1.81
CA LYS A 502 -45.82 30.65 -1.31
C LYS A 502 -45.77 32.18 -1.14
N ARG A 503 -44.66 32.73 -0.61
CA ARG A 503 -44.46 34.17 -0.46
C ARG A 503 -44.42 34.89 -1.81
N LYS A 504 -43.69 34.35 -2.80
CA LYS A 504 -43.66 34.89 -4.17
C LYS A 504 -45.05 34.89 -4.81
N ALA A 505 -45.79 33.77 -4.75
CA ALA A 505 -47.14 33.69 -5.29
C ALA A 505 -48.11 34.67 -4.63
N ALA A 506 -48.01 34.88 -3.31
CA ALA A 506 -48.80 35.88 -2.60
C ALA A 506 -48.46 37.32 -3.01
N ALA A 507 -47.18 37.63 -3.22
CA ALA A 507 -46.73 38.94 -3.69
C ALA A 507 -47.20 39.22 -5.13
N GLU A 508 -47.18 38.21 -6.00
CA GLU A 508 -47.65 38.31 -7.39
C GLU A 508 -49.16 38.57 -7.46
N ARG A 509 -49.96 37.87 -6.62
CA ARG A 509 -51.40 38.15 -6.48
C ARG A 509 -51.69 39.55 -5.95
N ARG A 510 -50.83 40.12 -5.09
CA ARG A 510 -50.98 41.51 -4.63
C ARG A 510 -50.68 42.50 -5.75
N ARG A 511 -49.64 42.26 -6.56
CA ARG A 511 -49.34 43.09 -7.75
C ARG A 511 -50.49 43.08 -8.76
N LEU A 512 -51.06 41.91 -9.04
CA LEU A 512 -52.22 41.74 -9.94
C LEU A 512 -53.53 42.34 -9.42
N LYS A 513 -53.61 42.71 -8.14
CA LYS A 513 -54.76 43.44 -7.57
C LYS A 513 -54.59 44.96 -7.57
N VAL A 514 -53.35 45.42 -7.75
CA VAL A 514 -52.99 46.85 -7.78
C VAL A 514 -52.92 47.37 -9.20
N LEU A 515 -52.50 46.52 -10.15
CA LEU A 515 -52.81 46.65 -11.58
C LEU A 515 -54.29 46.31 -11.79
#